data_AF-A0A1E3SFG3-F1
#
_entry.id   AF-A0A1E3SFG3-F1
#
_cell.length_a   1.000
_cell.length_b   1.000
_cell.length_c   1.000
_cell.angle_alpha   90.00
_cell.angle_beta   90.00
_cell.angle_gamma   90.00
#
_symmetry.space_group_name_H-M   'P 1'
#
loop_
_entity.id
_entity.type
_entity.pdbx_description
1 polymer ?
#
loop_
_entity_poly.entity_id
_entity_poly.type
_entity_poly.pdbx_seq_one_letter_code
_entity_poly.pdbx_strand_id
1 'polypeptide(L)'
;MEYLVEMKSRAPAGTPPAVMADLQAREAVRARELAAEGTIVRLWQPAASGRRTFGLFTSDEHGLLDKALASMPLHMWRSYEITPLSWHPDDPGAERGHEAAEFLTRTTITVPAGTSGRTIDELKVREAICNQALAQAGLLVRLWTPPIQPGLWQSVGLWSARDLRDLQSILASLPLHAWMTAQITPLS
;
A
#
# COMPACT_ATOMS: atom_id res chain seq x y z
N MET A 1 7.74 10.14 -7.97
CA MET A 1 7.43 8.69 -7.93
C MET A 1 6.96 8.34 -6.53
N GLU A 2 6.07 7.36 -6.38
CA GLU A 2 5.61 6.89 -5.06
C GLU A 2 6.27 5.57 -4.68
N TYR A 3 6.38 5.33 -3.37
CA TYR A 3 7.00 4.14 -2.80
C TYR A 3 6.16 3.63 -1.63
N LEU A 4 5.83 2.35 -1.65
CA LEU A 4 5.33 1.67 -0.46
C LEU A 4 6.54 1.11 0.30
N VAL A 5 6.75 1.65 1.49
CA VAL A 5 7.82 1.21 2.40
C VAL A 5 7.22 0.44 3.54
N GLU A 6 7.59 -0.83 3.64
CA GLU A 6 7.32 -1.64 4.81
C GLU A 6 8.50 -1.56 5.77
N MET A 7 8.23 -1.13 6.99
CA MET A 7 9.23 -0.89 8.02
C MET A 7 9.03 -1.90 9.15
N LYS A 8 10.10 -2.63 9.52
CA LYS A 8 10.09 -3.59 10.63
C LYS A 8 11.09 -3.15 11.69
N SER A 9 10.60 -2.82 12.88
CA SER A 9 11.45 -2.38 13.99
C SER A 9 11.85 -3.56 14.88
N ARG A 10 13.14 -3.71 15.16
CA ARG A 10 13.69 -4.71 16.08
C ARG A 10 14.61 -4.06 17.10
N ALA A 11 14.04 -3.69 18.23
CA ALA A 11 14.80 -3.19 19.37
C ALA A 11 15.76 -4.27 19.91
N PRO A 12 16.99 -3.90 20.31
CA PRO A 12 17.89 -4.79 21.05
C PRO A 12 17.24 -5.33 22.33
N ALA A 13 17.55 -6.58 22.69
CA ALA A 13 17.09 -7.16 23.94
C ALA A 13 17.62 -6.34 25.13
N GLY A 14 16.76 -6.09 26.13
CA GLY A 14 17.11 -5.30 27.31
C GLY A 14 17.08 -3.78 27.10
N THR A 15 16.62 -3.28 25.95
CA THR A 15 16.41 -1.83 25.75
C THR A 15 15.44 -1.29 26.81
N PRO A 16 15.84 -0.30 27.62
CA PRO A 16 14.97 0.26 28.65
C PRO A 16 13.72 0.91 28.04
N PRO A 17 12.53 0.77 28.67
CA PRO A 17 11.30 1.39 28.17
C PRO A 17 11.40 2.91 27.98
N ALA A 18 12.14 3.61 28.85
CA ALA A 18 12.35 5.05 28.74
C ALA A 18 13.14 5.44 27.47
N VAL A 19 14.16 4.65 27.10
CA VAL A 19 14.94 4.85 25.88
C VAL A 19 14.07 4.60 24.64
N MET A 20 13.25 3.55 24.67
CA MET A 20 12.30 3.26 23.59
C MET A 20 11.30 4.41 23.41
N ALA A 21 10.75 4.94 24.51
CA ALA A 21 9.78 6.03 24.48
C ALA A 21 10.40 7.34 23.94
N ASP A 22 11.62 7.69 24.35
CA ASP A 22 12.34 8.86 23.83
C ASP A 22 12.60 8.73 22.31
N LEU A 23 13.06 7.56 21.86
CA LEU A 23 13.26 7.31 20.42
C LEU A 23 11.94 7.37 19.63
N GLN A 24 10.85 6.79 20.14
CA GLN A 24 9.53 6.87 19.52
C GLN A 24 8.99 8.31 19.46
N ALA A 25 9.27 9.13 20.48
CA ALA A 25 8.88 10.54 20.49
C ALA A 25 9.62 11.33 19.40
N ARG A 26 10.95 11.18 19.32
CA ARG A 26 11.77 11.82 18.27
C ARG A 26 11.40 11.33 16.88
N GLU A 27 11.10 10.04 16.76
CA GLU A 27 10.60 9.42 15.54
C GLU A 27 9.31 10.09 15.07
N ALA A 28 8.35 10.25 15.97
CA ALA A 28 7.08 10.90 15.65
C ALA A 28 7.26 12.39 15.28
N VAL A 29 8.26 13.08 15.85
CA VAL A 29 8.60 14.46 15.42
C VAL A 29 9.14 14.45 13.99
N ARG A 30 10.16 13.61 13.70
CA ARG A 30 10.77 13.57 12.37
C ARG A 30 9.78 13.11 11.28
N ALA A 31 8.90 12.16 11.60
CA ALA A 31 7.85 11.73 10.67
C ALA A 31 6.87 12.87 10.35
N ARG A 32 6.53 13.75 11.31
CA ARG A 32 5.69 14.92 11.07
C ARG A 32 6.39 15.97 10.21
N GLU A 33 7.69 16.19 10.42
CA GLU A 33 8.49 17.09 9.57
C GLU A 33 8.49 16.58 8.12
N LEU A 34 8.80 15.30 7.90
CA LEU A 34 8.79 14.69 6.57
C LEU A 34 7.40 14.72 5.92
N ALA A 35 6.32 14.63 6.71
CA ALA A 35 4.96 14.78 6.20
C ALA A 35 4.65 16.24 5.81
N ALA A 36 5.12 17.23 6.60
CA ALA A 36 4.98 18.65 6.27
C ALA A 36 5.79 19.04 5.02
N GLU A 37 6.94 18.39 4.80
CA GLU A 37 7.74 18.48 3.58
C GLU A 37 7.10 17.74 2.39
N GLY A 38 6.04 16.96 2.63
CA GLY A 38 5.36 16.16 1.61
C GLY A 38 6.04 14.83 1.27
N THR A 39 7.20 14.52 1.86
CA THR A 39 7.95 13.27 1.62
C THR A 39 7.19 12.04 2.13
N ILE A 40 6.61 12.12 3.33
CA ILE A 40 5.68 11.09 3.84
C ILE A 40 4.26 11.50 3.45
N VAL A 41 3.67 10.75 2.54
CA VAL A 41 2.27 10.96 2.12
C VAL A 41 1.34 10.38 3.20
N ARG A 42 1.66 9.17 3.69
CA ARG A 42 0.82 8.50 4.68
C ARG A 42 1.58 7.43 5.46
N LEU A 43 1.17 7.20 6.71
CA LEU A 43 1.65 6.10 7.55
C LEU A 43 0.46 5.30 8.06
N TRP A 44 0.65 3.99 8.15
CA TRP A 44 -0.32 3.03 8.68
C TRP A 44 0.35 2.07 9.65
N GLN A 45 -0.40 1.67 10.68
CA GLN A 45 0.01 0.64 11.61
C GLN A 45 -0.91 -0.58 11.48
N PRO A 46 -0.43 -1.72 10.96
CA PRO A 46 -1.27 -2.92 10.85
C PRO A 46 -1.67 -3.43 12.23
N ALA A 47 -2.97 -3.64 12.43
CA ALA A 47 -3.60 -3.97 13.71
C ALA A 47 -2.98 -5.15 14.47
N ALA A 48 -2.34 -6.10 13.78
CA ALA A 48 -1.83 -7.34 14.38
C ALA A 48 -0.30 -7.40 14.58
N SER A 49 0.45 -6.35 14.21
CA SER A 49 1.89 -6.53 13.92
C SER A 49 2.88 -5.91 14.90
N GLY A 50 2.45 -4.99 15.79
CA GLY A 50 3.19 -4.39 16.91
C GLY A 50 4.53 -3.65 16.62
N ARG A 51 5.20 -3.99 15.52
CA ARG A 51 6.56 -3.59 15.12
C ARG A 51 6.70 -3.41 13.61
N ARG A 52 5.64 -3.66 12.84
CA ARG A 52 5.58 -3.41 11.40
C ARG A 52 4.76 -2.14 11.19
N THR A 53 5.22 -1.26 10.32
CA THR A 53 4.47 -0.10 9.84
C THR A 53 4.58 -0.04 8.33
N PHE A 54 3.56 0.50 7.67
CA PHE A 54 3.63 0.83 6.25
C PHE A 54 3.66 2.33 6.11
N GLY A 55 4.43 2.81 5.14
CA GLY A 55 4.38 4.20 4.72
C GLY A 55 4.28 4.32 3.22
N LEU A 56 3.45 5.25 2.77
CA LEU A 56 3.48 5.75 1.41
C LEU A 56 4.37 6.99 1.40
N PHE A 57 5.44 6.92 0.63
CA PHE A 57 6.40 8.00 0.45
C PHE A 57 6.33 8.48 -0.99
N THR A 58 6.62 9.76 -1.20
CA THR A 58 6.86 10.31 -2.52
C THR A 58 8.28 10.84 -2.59
N SER A 59 8.91 10.68 -3.74
CA SER A 59 10.22 11.25 -4.02
C SER A 59 10.42 11.42 -5.51
N ASP A 60 11.08 12.51 -5.90
CA ASP A 60 11.50 12.78 -7.26
C ASP A 60 12.74 11.95 -7.65
N GLU A 61 13.53 11.51 -6.66
CA GLU A 61 14.71 10.67 -6.85
C GLU A 61 14.87 9.63 -5.72
N HIS A 62 15.30 8.42 -6.05
CA HIS A 62 15.45 7.35 -5.05
C HIS A 62 16.41 7.72 -3.90
N GLY A 63 17.47 8.48 -4.20
CA GLY A 63 18.43 8.94 -3.19
C GLY A 63 17.84 9.87 -2.12
N LEU A 64 16.70 10.52 -2.39
CA LEU A 64 16.00 11.33 -1.39
C LEU A 64 15.15 10.46 -0.45
N LEU A 65 14.60 9.34 -0.92
CA LEU A 65 13.91 8.37 -0.06
C LEU A 65 14.89 7.74 0.95
N ASP A 66 16.06 7.30 0.49
CA ASP A 66 17.07 6.71 1.38
C ASP A 66 17.53 7.71 2.44
N LYS A 67 17.75 8.97 2.06
CA LYS A 67 18.08 10.06 3.01
C LYS A 67 16.95 10.30 4.01
N ALA A 68 15.70 10.30 3.56
CA ALA A 68 14.55 10.46 4.45
C ALA A 68 14.47 9.32 5.47
N LEU A 69 14.59 8.06 5.02
CA LEU A 69 14.57 6.88 5.89
C LEU A 69 15.77 6.86 6.86
N ALA A 70 16.97 7.24 6.40
CA ALA A 70 18.16 7.35 7.24
C ALA A 70 18.04 8.50 8.27
N SER A 71 17.26 9.54 7.99
CA SER A 71 17.04 10.64 8.93
C SER A 71 16.14 10.26 10.11
N MET A 72 15.38 9.17 10.00
CA MET A 72 14.46 8.72 11.05
C MET A 72 15.24 8.14 12.25
N PRO A 73 15.01 8.57 13.49
CA PRO A 73 15.72 8.07 14.68
C PRO A 73 15.76 6.54 14.84
N LEU A 74 14.70 5.83 14.46
CA LEU A 74 14.63 4.37 14.55
C LEU A 74 15.36 3.63 13.42
N HIS A 75 15.97 4.32 12.44
CA HIS A 75 16.57 3.67 11.27
C HIS A 75 17.61 2.60 11.63
N MET A 76 18.40 2.83 12.68
CA MET A 76 19.42 1.87 13.15
C MET A 76 18.84 0.55 13.68
N TRP A 77 17.56 0.54 14.04
CA TRP A 77 16.83 -0.63 14.54
C TRP A 77 15.75 -1.11 13.58
N ARG A 78 15.74 -0.62 12.34
CA ARG A 78 14.74 -0.97 11.34
C ARG A 78 15.34 -1.68 10.14
N SER A 79 14.56 -2.60 9.59
CA SER A 79 14.71 -3.02 8.20
C SER A 79 13.57 -2.45 7.36
N TYR A 80 13.89 -2.22 6.08
CA TYR A 80 13.00 -1.62 5.10
C TYR A 80 12.83 -2.56 3.92
N GLU A 81 11.59 -2.76 3.48
CA GLU A 81 11.27 -3.35 2.18
C GLU A 81 10.56 -2.28 1.36
N ILE A 82 11.22 -1.84 0.27
CA ILE A 82 10.79 -0.72 -0.55
C ILE A 82 10.21 -1.26 -1.85
N THR A 83 8.94 -0.98 -2.10
CA THR A 83 8.27 -1.28 -3.37
C THR A 83 8.05 0.04 -4.14
N PRO A 84 8.74 0.27 -5.28
CA PRO A 84 8.41 1.38 -6.16
C PRO A 84 6.99 1.23 -6.69
N LEU A 85 6.22 2.30 -6.69
CA LEU A 85 4.85 2.32 -7.17
C LEU A 85 4.76 3.26 -8.38
N SER A 86 4.46 2.68 -9.54
CA SER A 86 4.11 3.44 -10.74
C SER A 86 2.62 3.74 -10.76
N TRP A 87 2.24 4.80 -11.46
CA TRP A 87 0.85 5.14 -11.70
C TRP A 87 0.11 4.00 -12.42
N HIS A 88 -1.12 3.73 -11.99
CA HIS A 88 -2.04 2.79 -12.63
C HIS A 88 -3.12 3.55 -13.40
N PRO A 89 -3.53 3.13 -14.62
CA PRO A 89 -4.54 3.83 -15.41
C PRO A 89 -5.88 4.05 -14.72
N ASP A 90 -6.28 3.08 -13.89
CA ASP A 90 -7.52 3.15 -13.11
C ASP A 90 -7.32 3.75 -11.70
N ASP A 91 -6.18 4.38 -11.38
CA ASP A 91 -5.96 5.03 -10.08
C ASP A 91 -6.89 6.25 -9.92
N PRO A 92 -7.79 6.27 -8.92
CA PRO A 92 -8.64 7.43 -8.71
C PRO A 92 -7.92 8.60 -8.01
N GLY A 93 -6.74 8.37 -7.43
CA GLY A 93 -5.96 9.44 -6.80
C GLY A 93 -6.59 10.03 -5.53
N ALA A 94 -7.52 9.33 -4.88
CA ALA A 94 -8.20 9.84 -3.69
C ALA A 94 -7.28 9.78 -2.45
N GLU A 95 -7.39 10.76 -1.56
CA GLU A 95 -6.61 10.79 -0.32
C GLU A 95 -7.17 9.85 0.76
N ARG A 96 -8.48 9.66 0.77
CA ARG A 96 -9.24 8.87 1.76
C ARG A 96 -10.44 8.22 1.10
N GLY A 97 -10.89 7.10 1.67
CA GLY A 97 -12.12 6.43 1.27
C GLY A 97 -13.32 6.79 2.13
N HIS A 98 -14.43 6.11 1.86
CA HIS A 98 -15.73 6.32 2.51
C HIS A 98 -15.75 5.87 3.97
N GLU A 99 -15.16 4.70 4.24
CA GLU A 99 -15.06 4.08 5.55
C GLU A 99 -13.74 4.43 6.25
N ALA A 100 -13.76 4.39 7.58
CA ALA A 100 -12.58 4.67 8.39
C ALA A 100 -11.52 3.56 8.30
N ALA A 101 -11.93 2.31 8.11
CA ALA A 101 -11.02 1.18 8.00
C ALA A 101 -10.46 1.07 6.57
N GLU A 102 -9.15 0.86 6.50
CA GLU A 102 -8.43 0.75 5.24
C GLU A 102 -7.71 -0.58 5.13
N PHE A 103 -7.51 -1.00 3.88
CA PHE A 103 -6.86 -2.24 3.57
C PHE A 103 -5.92 -2.05 2.40
N LEU A 104 -4.69 -2.54 2.56
CA LEU A 104 -3.75 -2.66 1.47
C LEU A 104 -3.87 -4.04 0.84
N THR A 105 -4.06 -4.10 -0.48
CA THR A 105 -4.04 -5.34 -1.24
C THR A 105 -2.82 -5.40 -2.14
N ARG A 106 -2.15 -6.55 -2.17
CA ARG A 106 -1.25 -6.91 -3.27
C ARG A 106 -1.92 -7.99 -4.08
N THR A 107 -2.20 -7.68 -5.33
CA THR A 107 -3.00 -8.51 -6.21
C THR A 107 -2.17 -9.01 -7.36
N THR A 108 -2.35 -10.28 -7.71
CA THR A 108 -1.79 -10.91 -8.91
C THR A 108 -2.93 -11.51 -9.73
N ILE A 109 -2.99 -11.21 -11.02
CA ILE A 109 -3.92 -11.81 -11.98
C ILE A 109 -3.19 -12.88 -12.78
N THR A 110 -3.70 -14.11 -12.74
CA THR A 110 -3.17 -15.25 -13.49
C THR A 110 -4.18 -15.67 -14.55
N VAL A 111 -3.88 -15.32 -15.80
CA VAL A 111 -4.75 -15.65 -16.94
C VAL A 111 -4.72 -17.16 -17.21
N PRO A 112 -5.87 -17.86 -17.28
CA PRO A 112 -5.92 -19.28 -17.60
C PRO A 112 -5.31 -19.58 -18.98
N ALA A 113 -4.65 -20.73 -19.11
CA ALA A 113 -4.09 -21.18 -20.37
C ALA A 113 -5.19 -21.31 -21.45
N GLY A 114 -4.89 -20.85 -22.67
CA GLY A 114 -5.84 -20.89 -23.79
C GLY A 114 -6.88 -19.76 -23.81
N THR A 115 -6.84 -18.84 -22.84
CA THR A 115 -7.71 -17.65 -22.87
C THR A 115 -7.34 -16.76 -24.07
N SER A 116 -8.34 -16.39 -24.87
CA SER A 116 -8.13 -15.55 -26.04
C SER A 116 -7.77 -14.10 -25.66
N GLY A 117 -6.95 -13.42 -26.46
CA GLY A 117 -6.64 -12.00 -26.28
C GLY A 117 -7.89 -11.11 -26.22
N ARG A 118 -8.90 -11.42 -27.05
CA ARG A 118 -10.18 -10.71 -27.05
C ARG A 118 -10.91 -10.81 -25.70
N THR A 119 -10.99 -12.01 -25.12
CA THR A 119 -11.61 -12.21 -23.80
C THR A 119 -10.88 -11.44 -22.71
N ILE A 120 -9.54 -11.43 -22.80
CA ILE A 120 -8.68 -10.68 -21.88
C ILE A 120 -8.97 -9.17 -21.99
N ASP A 121 -9.03 -8.65 -23.21
CA ASP A 121 -9.30 -7.22 -23.46
C ASP A 121 -10.71 -6.81 -23.00
N GLU A 122 -11.73 -7.64 -23.28
CA GLU A 122 -13.10 -7.42 -22.82
C GLU A 122 -13.20 -7.40 -21.29
N LEU A 123 -12.49 -8.29 -20.59
CA LEU A 123 -12.44 -8.28 -19.13
C LEU A 123 -11.70 -7.07 -18.58
N LYS A 124 -10.60 -6.62 -19.20
CA LYS A 124 -9.90 -5.39 -18.80
C LYS A 124 -10.78 -4.16 -18.89
N VAL A 125 -11.56 -4.02 -19.97
CA VAL A 125 -12.50 -2.90 -20.12
C VAL A 125 -13.56 -2.93 -19.01
N ARG A 126 -14.12 -4.11 -18.72
CA ARG A 126 -15.09 -4.27 -17.63
C ARG A 126 -14.47 -3.99 -16.26
N GLU A 127 -13.24 -4.42 -16.04
CA GLU A 127 -12.48 -4.17 -14.82
C GLU A 127 -12.33 -2.67 -14.59
N ALA A 128 -11.90 -1.91 -15.61
CA ALA A 128 -11.74 -0.47 -15.52
C ALA A 128 -13.07 0.24 -15.19
N ILE A 129 -14.19 -0.19 -15.79
CA ILE A 129 -15.53 0.32 -15.47
C ILE A 129 -15.90 0.03 -14.01
N CYS A 130 -15.62 -1.18 -13.52
CA CYS A 130 -15.90 -1.56 -12.14
C CYS A 130 -15.04 -0.76 -11.16
N ASN A 131 -13.73 -0.62 -11.43
CA ASN A 131 -12.82 0.21 -10.65
C ASN A 131 -13.30 1.66 -10.57
N GLN A 132 -13.78 2.22 -11.69
CA GLN A 132 -14.33 3.57 -11.70
C GLN A 132 -15.58 3.70 -10.83
N ALA A 133 -16.49 2.73 -10.86
CA ALA A 133 -17.67 2.73 -10.00
C ALA A 133 -17.31 2.60 -8.51
N LEU A 134 -16.33 1.75 -8.17
CA LEU A 134 -15.83 1.59 -6.80
C LEU A 134 -15.10 2.85 -6.31
N ALA A 135 -14.38 3.54 -7.20
CA ALA A 135 -13.76 4.83 -6.90
C ALA A 135 -14.82 5.91 -6.62
N GLN A 136 -15.88 5.99 -7.43
CA GLN A 136 -16.99 6.94 -7.20
C GLN A 136 -17.71 6.66 -5.89
N ALA A 137 -17.80 5.40 -5.47
CA ALA A 137 -18.34 5.00 -4.17
C ALA A 137 -17.37 5.24 -3.00
N GLY A 138 -16.12 5.67 -3.26
CA GLY A 138 -15.09 5.88 -2.24
C GLY A 138 -14.54 4.59 -1.64
N LEU A 139 -14.73 3.45 -2.32
CA LEU A 139 -14.27 2.13 -1.87
C LEU A 139 -12.86 1.80 -2.39
N LEU A 140 -12.55 2.20 -3.62
CA LEU A 140 -11.19 2.19 -4.16
C LEU A 140 -10.56 3.58 -3.93
N VAL A 141 -9.52 3.65 -3.09
CA VAL A 141 -8.89 4.92 -2.69
C VAL A 141 -7.69 5.25 -3.57
N ARG A 142 -6.81 4.26 -3.78
CA ARG A 142 -5.65 4.38 -4.67
C ARG A 142 -5.34 3.05 -5.33
N LEU A 143 -4.73 3.08 -6.51
CA LEU A 143 -4.28 1.92 -7.24
C LEU A 143 -2.92 2.19 -7.89
N TRP A 144 -2.02 1.22 -7.81
CA TRP A 144 -0.66 1.35 -8.34
C TRP A 144 -0.21 0.11 -9.08
N THR A 145 0.77 0.30 -9.96
CA THR A 145 1.50 -0.77 -10.63
C THR A 145 2.86 -0.95 -9.93
N PRO A 146 3.10 -2.08 -9.22
CA PRO A 146 4.42 -2.41 -8.68
C PRO A 146 5.38 -2.84 -9.82
N PRO A 147 6.69 -3.04 -9.56
CA PRO A 147 7.63 -3.43 -10.59
C PRO A 147 7.19 -4.74 -11.27
N ILE A 148 7.10 -4.70 -12.59
CA ILE A 148 6.52 -5.78 -13.40
C ILE A 148 7.39 -7.03 -13.31
N GLN A 149 6.81 -8.14 -12.87
CA GLN A 149 7.37 -9.47 -13.13
C GLN A 149 6.83 -9.95 -14.50
N PRO A 150 7.70 -10.44 -15.42
CA PRO A 150 7.24 -10.90 -16.72
C PRO A 150 6.13 -11.95 -16.60
N GLY A 151 5.01 -11.72 -17.27
CA GLY A 151 3.88 -12.66 -17.31
C GLY A 151 2.88 -12.58 -16.15
N LEU A 152 3.09 -11.71 -15.15
CA LEU A 152 2.15 -11.49 -14.06
C LEU A 152 1.63 -10.05 -14.09
N TRP A 153 0.31 -9.89 -14.06
CA TRP A 153 -0.29 -8.58 -13.86
C TRP A 153 -0.48 -8.37 -12.38
N GLN A 154 0.21 -7.37 -11.85
CA GLN A 154 0.21 -7.08 -10.44
C GLN A 154 -0.32 -5.68 -10.20
N SER A 155 -1.03 -5.51 -9.10
CA SER A 155 -1.45 -4.21 -8.61
C SER A 155 -1.32 -4.13 -7.10
N VAL A 156 -1.06 -2.92 -6.61
CA VAL A 156 -1.20 -2.57 -5.20
C VAL A 156 -2.42 -1.67 -5.08
N GLY A 157 -3.39 -2.04 -4.26
CA GLY A 157 -4.61 -1.27 -4.05
C GLY A 157 -4.72 -0.79 -2.60
N LEU A 158 -5.15 0.44 -2.40
CA LEU A 158 -5.64 0.95 -1.11
C LEU A 158 -7.15 1.02 -1.18
N TRP A 159 -7.80 0.29 -0.28
CA TRP A 159 -9.24 0.13 -0.24
C TRP A 159 -9.80 0.63 1.08
N SER A 160 -11.05 1.10 1.01
CA SER A 160 -11.84 1.49 2.15
C SER A 160 -13.07 0.59 2.23
N ALA A 161 -13.26 -0.04 3.38
CA ALA A 161 -14.33 -1.00 3.62
C ALA A 161 -14.63 -1.06 5.12
N ARG A 162 -15.83 -1.53 5.50
CA ARG A 162 -16.22 -1.59 6.92
C ARG A 162 -15.39 -2.59 7.71
N ASP A 163 -15.11 -3.73 7.09
CA ASP A 163 -14.31 -4.81 7.65
C ASP A 163 -13.71 -5.70 6.53
N LEU A 164 -13.00 -6.75 6.93
CA LEU A 164 -12.36 -7.68 5.99
C LEU A 164 -13.37 -8.41 5.10
N ARG A 165 -14.56 -8.75 5.63
CA ARG A 165 -15.59 -9.47 4.86
C ARG A 165 -16.18 -8.54 3.80
N ASP A 166 -16.44 -7.30 4.17
CA ASP A 166 -16.90 -6.25 3.28
C ASP A 166 -15.90 -6.03 2.13
N LEU A 167 -14.59 -5.94 2.45
CA LEU A 167 -13.54 -5.87 1.43
C LEU A 167 -13.55 -7.11 0.51
N GLN A 168 -13.69 -8.31 1.07
CA GLN A 168 -13.73 -9.53 0.26
C GLN A 168 -14.92 -9.52 -0.71
N SER A 169 -16.08 -8.99 -0.29
CA SER A 169 -17.23 -8.79 -1.17
C SER A 169 -16.96 -7.75 -2.26
N ILE A 170 -16.27 -6.64 -1.94
CA ILE A 170 -15.86 -5.64 -2.91
C ILE A 170 -14.93 -6.27 -3.96
N LEU A 171 -13.87 -6.97 -3.53
CA LEU A 171 -12.94 -7.63 -4.44
C LEU A 171 -13.61 -8.72 -5.29
N ALA A 172 -14.62 -9.41 -4.75
CA ALA A 172 -15.40 -10.41 -5.48
C ALA A 172 -16.28 -9.81 -6.59
N SER A 173 -16.55 -8.50 -6.55
CA SER A 173 -17.30 -7.80 -7.59
C SER A 173 -16.46 -7.49 -8.84
N LEU A 174 -15.12 -7.52 -8.72
CA LEU A 174 -14.21 -7.21 -9.80
C LEU A 174 -14.30 -8.28 -10.91
N PRO A 175 -14.48 -7.90 -12.18
CA PRO A 175 -14.53 -8.83 -13.31
C PRO A 175 -13.36 -9.80 -13.41
N LEU A 176 -12.15 -9.39 -13.02
CA LEU A 176 -10.96 -10.25 -13.00
C LEU A 176 -10.84 -11.13 -11.75
N HIS A 177 -11.78 -11.08 -10.81
CA HIS A 177 -11.70 -11.80 -9.54
C HIS A 177 -11.47 -13.30 -9.70
N ALA A 178 -12.06 -13.93 -10.73
CA ALA A 178 -11.88 -15.35 -11.00
C ALA A 178 -10.41 -15.75 -11.28
N TRP A 179 -9.57 -14.79 -11.69
CA TRP A 179 -8.15 -14.98 -11.99
C TRP A 179 -7.26 -14.36 -10.91
N MET A 180 -7.87 -13.78 -9.87
CA MET A 180 -7.24 -12.94 -8.88
C MET A 180 -6.74 -13.74 -7.68
N THR A 181 -5.51 -13.49 -7.28
CA THR A 181 -5.01 -13.81 -5.93
C THR A 181 -4.66 -12.51 -5.23
N ALA A 182 -5.23 -12.27 -4.05
CA ALA A 182 -5.01 -11.05 -3.28
C ALA A 182 -4.45 -11.36 -1.89
N GLN A 183 -3.33 -10.72 -1.55
CA GLN A 183 -2.84 -10.63 -0.18
C GLN A 183 -3.40 -9.37 0.45
N ILE A 184 -4.14 -9.51 1.54
CA ILE A 184 -4.84 -8.40 2.22
C ILE A 184 -4.11 -8.08 3.52
N THR A 185 -3.82 -6.81 3.75
CA THR A 185 -3.27 -6.30 5.01
C THR A 185 -4.21 -5.22 5.57
N PRO A 186 -4.92 -5.49 6.68
CA PRO A 186 -5.69 -4.47 7.38
C PRO A 186 -4.78 -3.36 7.89
N LEU A 187 -5.18 -2.12 7.67
CA LEU A 187 -4.48 -0.91 8.09
C LEU A 187 -5.30 -0.23 9.18
N SER A 188 -4.60 0.27 10.21
CA SER A 188 -5.17 1.08 11.30
C SER A 188 -4.37 2.37 11.46
#